data_AF-A0A7W3X218-F1
#
_entry.id   AF-A0A7W3X218-F1
#
_cell.length_a   1.000
_cell.length_b   1.000
_cell.length_c   1.000
_cell.angle_alpha   90.00
_cell.angle_beta   90.00
_cell.angle_gamma   90.00
#
_symmetry.space_group_name_H-M   'P 1'
#
loop_
_entity.id
_entity.type
_entity.pdbx_description
1 polymer ?
#
loop_
_entity_poly.entity_id
_entity_poly.type
_entity_poly.pdbx_seq_one_letter_code
_entity_poly.pdbx_strand_id
1 'polypeptide(L)'
;MSFFKKLFSGKSNKKNIEEPSCSDLGKTQSKDNLVKVHDEYGREIHIDRNVWLDSVLIGNLEKNRDNPDELYSMILSGLDDGFEVHLQDASARLYEIDPNKERSACIYAIVLMKNKCLKQAEKILKETMSVIGGSGVLLTNLAKVYAMRNEHGTAETILWSALELDPNQDNALDWYSVIHHERGGKPAYIDALTKVSKLSGAWRPHLWLARESLERGDKDVAISCYEEVFLRAKNPNSQVLQQISGDLGLKGHIEDILTVVVPHFNIEQHGFSVGNNLIKAFIELKRYQEAKSLVEALFMQKRSDWKEGLNYWSDELDNLMMDFGPVEDNEPPKVTLMPITKPIWLHKLNSVDNIIPAKMSKPFTILTTSGSCSLKENHDEIIIQKTNEEGSICRGVPLSFCDKLNLETNGQATMVVPFFANAGFVFCAKRHEVDWAIKLTEQMPCDIIVLPHLYADLDIWRMEFRIFEPTVPQQVKTITVEFNPEQPSLALKQLVDEACLYITESYSVKLANGLVSASQITPDLFAHYVDANESCLALSLACNIEDGASTLYGERHIFDRLLALALEEPNSDIHKMMLISAMAKNKAYSSDIYQEYEKKLQKLFKEQTSTSMVSTVLNNALGDIYGREACSLIIE
;
A
#
# COMPACT_ATOMS: atom_id res chain seq x y z
N MET A 1 5.13 -23.03 -17.93
CA MET A 1 3.73 -22.88 -17.46
C MET A 1 3.52 -21.41 -17.12
N SER A 2 2.57 -20.72 -17.75
CA SER A 2 2.40 -19.26 -17.57
C SER A 2 1.97 -18.89 -16.15
N PHE A 3 2.58 -17.81 -15.64
CA PHE A 3 2.32 -17.16 -14.36
C PHE A 3 0.83 -16.89 -14.12
N PHE A 4 0.09 -16.59 -15.19
CA PHE A 4 -1.37 -16.37 -15.18
C PHE A 4 -2.18 -17.55 -14.67
N LYS A 5 -1.83 -18.80 -15.03
CA LYS A 5 -2.63 -19.97 -14.63
C LYS A 5 -2.60 -20.19 -13.12
N LYS A 6 -1.53 -19.75 -12.44
CA LYS A 6 -1.34 -19.87 -10.98
C LYS A 6 -2.08 -18.77 -10.21
N LEU A 7 -2.20 -17.57 -10.78
CA LEU A 7 -2.86 -16.40 -10.19
C LEU A 7 -4.38 -16.43 -10.29
N PHE A 8 -4.94 -17.03 -11.35
CA PHE A 8 -6.39 -17.11 -11.55
C PHE A 8 -6.99 -18.47 -11.15
N SER A 9 -6.17 -19.48 -10.85
CA SER A 9 -6.64 -20.73 -10.25
C SER A 9 -6.85 -20.55 -8.75
N GLY A 10 -7.97 -19.95 -8.36
CA GLY A 10 -8.44 -20.05 -6.98
C GLY A 10 -8.62 -21.53 -6.62
N LYS A 11 -7.68 -22.10 -5.86
CA LYS A 11 -7.84 -23.45 -5.31
C LYS A 11 -8.99 -23.41 -4.32
N SER A 12 -10.13 -24.00 -4.71
CA SER A 12 -11.18 -24.39 -3.78
C SER A 12 -10.56 -25.35 -2.76
N ASN A 13 -10.42 -24.91 -1.50
CA ASN A 13 -10.04 -25.78 -0.39
C ASN A 13 -11.21 -26.74 -0.10
N LYS A 14 -11.32 -27.84 -0.84
CA LYS A 14 -12.01 -29.03 -0.38
C LYS A 14 -11.11 -29.71 0.66
N LYS A 15 -11.27 -29.35 1.94
CA LYS A 15 -10.82 -30.22 3.03
C LYS A 15 -11.96 -31.19 3.36
N ASN A 16 -11.68 -32.48 3.16
CA ASN A 16 -12.45 -33.57 3.75
C ASN A 16 -12.48 -33.37 5.26
N ILE A 17 -13.68 -33.33 5.83
CA ILE A 17 -13.90 -33.34 7.27
C ILE A 17 -13.91 -34.82 7.68
N GLU A 18 -12.81 -35.30 8.24
CA GLU A 18 -12.82 -36.46 9.13
C GLU A 18 -13.13 -35.96 10.55
N GLU A 19 -14.04 -36.66 11.24
CA GLU A 19 -14.50 -36.33 12.59
C GLU A 19 -13.36 -36.36 13.61
N PRO A 20 -13.14 -35.31 14.42
CA PRO A 20 -12.17 -35.36 15.52
C PRO A 20 -12.81 -35.94 16.79
N SER A 21 -12.12 -36.94 17.35
CA SER A 21 -12.38 -37.52 18.67
C SER A 21 -12.12 -36.52 19.81
N CYS A 22 -12.96 -36.57 20.84
CA CYS A 22 -12.83 -35.81 22.09
C CYS A 22 -11.50 -36.06 22.83
N SER A 23 -10.53 -35.16 22.65
CA SER A 23 -9.63 -34.68 23.71
C SER A 23 -8.58 -33.72 23.14
N ASP A 24 -8.88 -32.42 23.11
CA ASP A 24 -7.90 -31.35 23.34
C ASP A 24 -8.60 -30.00 23.44
N LEU A 25 -8.88 -29.59 24.68
CA LEU A 25 -9.36 -28.26 25.04
C LEU A 25 -8.14 -27.35 25.25
N GLY A 26 -7.74 -26.65 24.19
CA GLY A 26 -6.67 -25.65 24.23
C GLY A 26 -6.83 -24.60 23.14
N LYS A 27 -7.52 -23.50 23.48
CA LYS A 27 -7.62 -22.21 22.77
C LYS A 27 -7.30 -22.22 21.26
N THR A 28 -8.29 -22.54 20.46
CA THR A 28 -8.42 -22.01 19.09
C THR A 28 -9.62 -21.08 19.07
N GLN A 29 -9.38 -19.77 19.26
CA GLN A 29 -10.36 -18.76 18.85
C GLN A 29 -10.45 -18.86 17.32
N SER A 30 -11.63 -19.23 16.80
CA SER A 30 -11.84 -19.26 15.36
C SER A 30 -11.74 -17.83 14.83
N LYS A 31 -11.17 -17.68 13.63
CA LYS A 31 -11.13 -16.41 12.89
C LYS A 31 -12.53 -15.87 12.51
N ASP A 32 -13.62 -16.57 12.86
CA ASP A 32 -15.01 -16.21 12.55
C ASP A 32 -15.64 -15.18 13.51
N ASN A 33 -14.93 -14.78 14.58
CA ASN A 33 -15.49 -13.88 15.59
C ASN A 33 -15.03 -12.42 15.51
N LEU A 34 -14.22 -12.01 14.52
CA LEU A 34 -13.67 -10.64 14.46
C LEU A 34 -14.08 -9.88 13.19
N VAL A 35 -14.53 -8.63 13.36
CA VAL A 35 -14.83 -7.65 12.30
C VAL A 35 -13.67 -6.67 12.15
N LYS A 36 -13.18 -6.46 10.92
CA LYS A 36 -12.08 -5.53 10.59
C LYS A 36 -12.59 -4.11 10.35
N VAL A 37 -11.92 -3.11 10.93
CA VAL A 37 -12.20 -1.67 10.79
C VAL A 37 -10.89 -0.88 10.59
N HIS A 38 -10.93 0.34 10.06
CA HIS A 38 -9.75 1.19 9.87
C HIS A 38 -9.92 2.54 10.59
N ASP A 39 -8.84 3.09 11.15
CA ASP A 39 -8.82 4.43 11.76
C ASP A 39 -8.55 5.56 10.73
N GLU A 40 -8.58 6.81 11.20
CA GLU A 40 -8.42 8.01 10.35
C GLU A 40 -7.01 8.21 9.78
N TYR A 41 -6.02 7.44 10.24
CA TYR A 41 -4.68 7.37 9.65
C TYR A 41 -4.53 6.16 8.71
N GLY A 42 -5.57 5.30 8.62
CA GLY A 42 -5.63 4.11 7.78
C GLY A 42 -5.12 2.84 8.47
N ARG A 43 -5.05 2.79 9.81
CA ARG A 43 -4.59 1.62 10.57
C ARG A 43 -5.74 0.65 10.84
N GLU A 44 -5.51 -0.66 10.69
CA GLU A 44 -6.53 -1.71 10.89
C GLU A 44 -6.77 -2.03 12.39
N ILE A 45 -8.03 -2.18 12.79
CA ILE A 45 -8.52 -2.57 14.12
C ILE A 45 -9.54 -3.72 14.00
N HIS A 46 -9.69 -4.55 15.05
CA HIS A 46 -10.56 -5.75 15.04
C HIS A 46 -11.55 -5.77 16.23
N ILE A 47 -12.83 -6.14 16.02
CA ILE A 47 -13.91 -6.15 17.05
C ILE A 47 -14.68 -7.49 17.09
N ASP A 48 -15.12 -7.96 18.27
CA ASP A 48 -15.88 -9.23 18.45
C ASP A 48 -17.33 -9.20 17.90
N ARG A 49 -17.80 -10.34 17.36
CA ARG A 49 -19.11 -10.53 16.70
C ARG A 49 -20.33 -10.37 17.61
N ASN A 50 -20.30 -10.84 18.85
CA ASN A 50 -21.44 -10.68 19.77
C ASN A 50 -21.51 -9.24 20.28
N VAL A 51 -20.35 -8.62 20.50
CA VAL A 51 -20.26 -7.19 20.77
C VAL A 51 -20.85 -6.40 19.61
N TRP A 52 -20.55 -6.77 18.36
CA TRP A 52 -21.11 -6.11 17.17
C TRP A 52 -22.64 -6.19 17.09
N LEU A 53 -23.25 -7.36 17.31
CA LEU A 53 -24.70 -7.53 17.28
C LEU A 53 -25.41 -6.63 18.31
N ASP A 54 -24.97 -6.71 19.56
CA ASP A 54 -25.65 -6.05 20.69
C ASP A 54 -25.37 -4.55 20.75
N SER A 55 -24.11 -4.13 20.49
CA SER A 55 -23.69 -2.74 20.65
C SER A 55 -23.78 -1.90 19.37
N VAL A 56 -23.91 -2.53 18.19
CA VAL A 56 -23.92 -1.84 16.90
C VAL A 56 -25.18 -2.14 16.11
N LEU A 57 -25.45 -3.39 15.73
CA LEU A 57 -26.51 -3.70 14.75
C LEU A 57 -27.91 -3.35 15.28
N ILE A 58 -28.33 -3.88 16.44
CA ILE A 58 -29.69 -3.67 16.97
C ILE A 58 -29.93 -2.19 17.29
N GLY A 59 -28.97 -1.54 17.96
CA GLY A 59 -29.07 -0.13 18.30
C GLY A 59 -29.16 0.77 17.06
N ASN A 60 -28.42 0.45 16.01
CA ASN A 60 -28.45 1.23 14.77
C ASN A 60 -29.70 0.99 13.92
N LEU A 61 -30.27 -0.23 13.91
CA LEU A 61 -31.56 -0.50 13.25
C LEU A 61 -32.67 0.37 13.83
N GLU A 62 -32.75 0.47 15.17
CA GLU A 62 -33.74 1.33 15.83
C GLU A 62 -33.45 2.82 15.63
N LYS A 63 -32.19 3.23 15.75
CA LYS A 63 -31.79 4.63 15.52
C LYS A 63 -32.11 5.12 14.11
N ASN A 64 -31.98 4.24 13.11
CA ASN A 64 -32.22 4.56 11.70
C ASN A 64 -33.58 4.06 11.18
N ARG A 65 -34.52 3.71 12.08
CA ARG A 65 -35.83 3.11 11.76
C ARG A 65 -36.69 3.94 10.80
N ASP A 66 -36.47 5.25 10.73
CA ASP A 66 -37.20 6.18 9.85
C ASP A 66 -36.33 6.74 8.70
N ASN A 67 -35.13 6.19 8.49
CA ASN A 67 -34.25 6.53 7.37
C ASN A 67 -34.16 5.33 6.38
N PRO A 68 -34.89 5.36 5.24
CA PRO A 68 -34.98 4.21 4.35
C PRO A 68 -33.64 3.68 3.81
N ASP A 69 -32.71 4.56 3.44
CA ASP A 69 -31.46 4.13 2.81
C ASP A 69 -30.48 3.51 3.81
N GLU A 70 -30.37 4.09 4.99
CA GLU A 70 -29.58 3.54 6.09
C GLU A 70 -30.19 2.23 6.61
N LEU A 71 -31.51 2.20 6.77
CA LEU A 71 -32.21 1.00 7.22
C LEU A 71 -32.06 -0.15 6.22
N TYR A 72 -32.17 0.13 4.91
CA TYR A 72 -31.90 -0.86 3.86
C TYR A 72 -30.47 -1.41 3.95
N SER A 73 -29.48 -0.54 4.08
CA SER A 73 -28.07 -0.93 4.16
C SER A 73 -27.78 -1.80 5.38
N MET A 74 -28.39 -1.49 6.53
CA MET A 74 -28.26 -2.29 7.76
C MET A 74 -28.96 -3.64 7.67
N ILE A 75 -30.13 -3.71 7.04
CA ILE A 75 -30.82 -4.99 6.80
C ILE A 75 -30.01 -5.87 5.86
N LEU A 76 -29.44 -5.30 4.80
CA LEU A 76 -28.60 -6.05 3.87
C LEU A 76 -27.35 -6.60 4.58
N SER A 77 -26.63 -5.76 5.32
CA SER A 77 -25.48 -6.18 6.14
C SER A 77 -25.88 -7.28 7.13
N GLY A 78 -27.01 -7.12 7.82
CA GLY A 78 -27.50 -8.13 8.76
C GLY A 78 -27.84 -9.46 8.09
N LEU A 79 -28.36 -9.45 6.85
CA LEU A 79 -28.63 -10.67 6.08
C LEU A 79 -27.33 -11.36 5.65
N ASP A 80 -26.33 -10.60 5.21
CA ASP A 80 -25.01 -11.12 4.84
C ASP A 80 -24.30 -11.72 6.07
N ASP A 81 -24.51 -11.11 7.24
CA ASP A 81 -24.02 -11.60 8.52
C ASP A 81 -24.88 -12.76 9.09
N GLY A 82 -25.99 -13.16 8.47
CA GLY A 82 -26.81 -14.28 8.93
C GLY A 82 -27.68 -14.00 10.16
N PHE A 83 -28.08 -12.74 10.36
CA PHE A 83 -28.96 -12.29 11.46
C PHE A 83 -30.44 -12.21 11.05
N GLU A 84 -30.90 -12.97 10.05
CA GLU A 84 -32.27 -12.90 9.48
C GLU A 84 -33.42 -12.91 10.50
N VAL A 85 -33.27 -13.59 11.63
CA VAL A 85 -34.28 -13.69 12.69
C VAL A 85 -34.56 -12.33 13.34
N HIS A 86 -33.57 -11.43 13.35
CA HIS A 86 -33.66 -10.11 13.99
C HIS A 86 -34.10 -8.99 13.04
N LEU A 87 -34.26 -9.27 11.75
CA LEU A 87 -34.46 -8.25 10.72
C LEU A 87 -35.92 -8.09 10.27
N GLN A 88 -36.83 -8.92 10.79
CA GLN A 88 -38.20 -8.96 10.31
C GLN A 88 -38.94 -7.64 10.54
N ASP A 89 -38.84 -7.06 11.74
CA ASP A 89 -39.52 -5.81 12.07
C ASP A 89 -38.92 -4.61 11.32
N ALA A 90 -37.59 -4.57 11.20
CA ALA A 90 -36.87 -3.56 10.44
C ALA A 90 -37.25 -3.59 8.95
N SER A 91 -37.29 -4.79 8.35
CA SER A 91 -37.64 -4.94 6.93
C SER A 91 -39.13 -4.70 6.64
N ALA A 92 -40.03 -5.05 7.56
CA ALA A 92 -41.43 -4.67 7.50
C ALA A 92 -41.59 -3.14 7.56
N ARG A 93 -40.87 -2.48 8.47
CA ARG A 93 -40.87 -1.02 8.57
C ARG A 93 -40.36 -0.36 7.29
N LEU A 94 -39.25 -0.87 6.74
CA LEU A 94 -38.70 -0.36 5.49
C LEU A 94 -39.72 -0.45 4.34
N TYR A 95 -40.48 -1.55 4.24
CA TYR A 95 -41.54 -1.71 3.23
C TYR A 95 -42.62 -0.62 3.31
N GLU A 96 -42.95 -0.16 4.52
CA GLU A 96 -43.90 0.95 4.72
C GLU A 96 -43.32 2.29 4.23
N ILE A 97 -42.10 2.62 4.65
CA ILE A 97 -41.55 3.98 4.51
C ILE A 97 -40.73 4.22 3.24
N ASP A 98 -40.16 3.18 2.63
CA ASP A 98 -39.26 3.35 1.49
C ASP A 98 -40.05 3.83 0.26
N PRO A 99 -39.64 4.94 -0.38
CA PRO A 99 -40.22 5.37 -1.65
C PRO A 99 -39.95 4.36 -2.77
N ASN A 100 -38.86 3.60 -2.72
CA ASN A 100 -38.59 2.53 -3.66
C ASN A 100 -39.32 1.24 -3.23
N LYS A 101 -40.55 1.08 -3.74
CA LYS A 101 -41.41 -0.07 -3.42
C LYS A 101 -40.87 -1.41 -3.92
N GLU A 102 -40.15 -1.42 -5.04
CA GLU A 102 -39.53 -2.65 -5.54
C GLU A 102 -38.43 -3.14 -4.58
N ARG A 103 -37.50 -2.24 -4.20
CA ARG A 103 -36.38 -2.56 -3.31
C ARG A 103 -36.87 -3.07 -1.95
N SER A 104 -37.80 -2.33 -1.33
CA SER A 104 -38.27 -2.64 0.01
C SER A 104 -39.14 -3.90 0.07
N ALA A 105 -39.95 -4.18 -0.96
CA ALA A 105 -40.69 -5.43 -1.07
C ALA A 105 -39.77 -6.64 -1.22
N CYS A 106 -38.72 -6.51 -2.05
CA CYS A 106 -37.77 -7.58 -2.29
C CYS A 106 -37.00 -7.96 -1.02
N ILE A 107 -36.44 -6.98 -0.31
CA ILE A 107 -35.65 -7.25 0.90
C ILE A 107 -36.54 -7.83 2.01
N TYR A 108 -37.77 -7.34 2.17
CA TYR A 108 -38.72 -7.88 3.13
C TYR A 108 -39.13 -9.31 2.79
N ALA A 109 -39.43 -9.59 1.51
CA ALA A 109 -39.74 -10.95 1.06
C ALA A 109 -38.56 -11.91 1.28
N ILE A 110 -37.31 -11.46 1.10
CA ILE A 110 -36.11 -12.27 1.38
C ILE A 110 -36.01 -12.62 2.86
N VAL A 111 -36.18 -11.65 3.76
CA VAL A 111 -36.20 -11.89 5.22
C VAL A 111 -37.32 -12.88 5.58
N LEU A 112 -38.53 -12.69 5.05
CA LEU A 112 -39.65 -13.61 5.27
C LEU A 112 -39.35 -15.02 4.75
N MET A 113 -38.71 -15.17 3.59
CA MET A 113 -38.30 -16.47 3.05
C MET A 113 -37.28 -17.17 3.96
N LYS A 114 -36.27 -16.45 4.44
CA LYS A 114 -35.26 -16.96 5.38
C LYS A 114 -35.90 -17.44 6.69
N ASN A 115 -36.89 -16.68 7.19
CA ASN A 115 -37.70 -17.02 8.36
C ASN A 115 -38.84 -18.01 8.06
N LYS A 116 -38.87 -18.66 6.89
CA LYS A 116 -39.86 -19.67 6.45
C LYS A 116 -41.31 -19.16 6.37
N CYS A 117 -41.54 -17.85 6.35
CA CYS A 117 -42.83 -17.19 6.21
C CYS A 117 -43.28 -17.07 4.74
N LEU A 118 -43.30 -18.19 4.00
CA LEU A 118 -43.45 -18.21 2.53
C LEU A 118 -44.79 -17.64 2.02
N LYS A 119 -45.88 -17.75 2.78
CA LYS A 119 -47.19 -17.18 2.37
C LYS A 119 -47.19 -15.66 2.43
N GLN A 120 -46.53 -15.10 3.42
CA GLN A 120 -46.42 -13.65 3.57
C GLN A 120 -45.48 -13.07 2.50
N ALA A 121 -44.35 -13.73 2.23
CA ALA A 121 -43.45 -13.34 1.16
C ALA A 121 -44.15 -13.27 -0.21
N GLU A 122 -44.94 -14.29 -0.57
CA GLU A 122 -45.75 -14.30 -1.79
C GLU A 122 -46.73 -13.12 -1.84
N LYS A 123 -47.45 -12.90 -0.74
CA LYS A 123 -48.46 -11.84 -0.65
C LYS A 123 -47.84 -10.47 -0.89
N ILE A 124 -46.74 -10.16 -0.19
CA ILE A 124 -46.04 -8.87 -0.32
C ILE A 124 -45.56 -8.63 -1.75
N LEU A 125 -44.95 -9.63 -2.39
CA LEU A 125 -44.48 -9.52 -3.77
C LEU A 125 -45.65 -9.27 -4.75
N LYS A 126 -46.76 -10.02 -4.61
CA LYS A 126 -47.95 -9.85 -5.46
C LYS A 126 -48.66 -8.51 -5.25
N GLU A 127 -48.80 -8.07 -4.02
CA GLU A 127 -49.38 -6.76 -3.68
C GLU A 127 -48.51 -5.62 -4.20
N THR A 128 -47.18 -5.74 -4.13
CA THR A 128 -46.28 -4.74 -4.70
C THR A 128 -46.44 -4.67 -6.22
N MET A 129 -46.45 -5.82 -6.90
CA MET A 129 -46.61 -5.88 -8.35
C MET A 129 -47.96 -5.34 -8.83
N SER A 130 -49.03 -5.40 -8.02
CA SER A 130 -50.32 -4.80 -8.40
C SER A 130 -50.30 -3.27 -8.32
N VAL A 131 -49.37 -2.68 -7.57
CA VAL A 131 -49.21 -1.23 -7.41
C VAL A 131 -48.25 -0.64 -8.44
N ILE A 132 -47.07 -1.24 -8.61
CA ILE A 132 -46.00 -0.68 -9.45
C ILE A 132 -45.79 -1.40 -10.78
N GLY A 133 -46.51 -2.50 -11.00
CA GLY A 133 -46.29 -3.41 -12.14
C GLY A 133 -45.28 -4.52 -11.81
N GLY A 134 -45.23 -5.53 -12.68
CA GLY A 134 -44.24 -6.59 -12.60
C GLY A 134 -42.84 -6.09 -12.98
N SER A 135 -41.82 -6.57 -12.26
CA SER A 135 -40.41 -6.36 -12.60
C SER A 135 -39.67 -7.69 -12.61
N GLY A 136 -38.53 -7.76 -13.29
CA GLY A 136 -37.67 -8.94 -13.27
C GLY A 136 -37.28 -9.33 -11.84
N VAL A 137 -36.94 -8.37 -10.98
CA VAL A 137 -36.51 -8.65 -9.60
C VAL A 137 -37.65 -9.19 -8.73
N LEU A 138 -38.86 -8.63 -8.83
CA LEU A 138 -40.02 -9.10 -8.08
C LEU A 138 -40.43 -10.51 -8.53
N LEU A 139 -40.45 -10.76 -9.84
CA LEU A 139 -40.81 -12.08 -10.39
C LEU A 139 -39.76 -13.13 -10.02
N THR A 140 -38.47 -12.83 -10.04
CA THR A 140 -37.43 -13.77 -9.60
C THR A 140 -37.58 -14.14 -8.13
N ASN A 141 -37.86 -13.16 -7.25
CA ASN A 141 -38.10 -13.47 -5.85
C ASN A 141 -39.42 -14.22 -5.64
N LEU A 142 -40.44 -13.99 -6.46
CA LEU A 142 -41.67 -14.79 -6.44
C LEU A 142 -41.40 -16.23 -6.88
N ALA A 143 -40.60 -16.44 -7.93
CA ALA A 143 -40.17 -17.77 -8.35
C ALA A 143 -39.45 -18.51 -7.22
N LYS A 144 -38.58 -17.84 -6.44
CA LYS A 144 -37.94 -18.43 -5.25
C LYS A 144 -38.97 -18.93 -4.23
N VAL A 145 -40.04 -18.17 -3.97
CA VAL A 145 -41.11 -18.61 -3.06
C VAL A 145 -41.76 -19.92 -3.54
N TYR A 146 -42.07 -20.02 -4.83
CA TYR A 146 -42.65 -21.24 -5.42
C TYR A 146 -41.67 -22.41 -5.40
N ALA A 147 -40.38 -22.17 -5.67
CA ALA A 147 -39.36 -23.20 -5.57
C ALA A 147 -39.17 -23.72 -4.14
N MET A 148 -39.22 -22.85 -3.13
CA MET A 148 -39.18 -23.24 -1.72
C MET A 148 -40.41 -24.06 -1.26
N ARG A 149 -41.50 -24.05 -2.06
CA ARG A 149 -42.67 -24.92 -1.89
C ARG A 149 -42.60 -26.20 -2.75
N ASN A 150 -41.48 -26.44 -3.43
CA ASN A 150 -41.27 -27.52 -4.39
C ASN A 150 -42.18 -27.45 -5.64
N GLU A 151 -42.67 -26.26 -5.99
CA GLU A 151 -43.48 -26.01 -7.19
C GLU A 151 -42.59 -25.57 -8.37
N HIS A 152 -41.65 -26.44 -8.75
CA HIS A 152 -40.55 -26.09 -9.67
C HIS A 152 -40.99 -25.66 -11.08
N GLY A 153 -42.05 -26.25 -11.64
CA GLY A 153 -42.57 -25.86 -12.97
C GLY A 153 -43.18 -24.45 -12.99
N THR A 154 -43.89 -24.09 -11.92
CA THR A 154 -44.43 -22.73 -11.73
C THR A 154 -43.29 -21.74 -11.55
N ALA A 155 -42.30 -22.10 -10.72
CA ALA A 155 -41.13 -21.26 -10.48
C ALA A 155 -40.38 -20.95 -11.79
N GLU A 156 -40.14 -21.94 -12.64
CA GLU A 156 -39.48 -21.74 -13.93
C GLU A 156 -40.30 -20.87 -14.89
N THR A 157 -41.61 -21.04 -14.94
CA THR A 157 -42.48 -20.20 -15.79
C THR A 157 -42.40 -18.73 -15.37
N ILE A 158 -42.44 -18.47 -14.06
CA ILE A 158 -42.30 -17.12 -13.50
C ILE A 158 -40.89 -16.57 -13.77
N LEU A 159 -39.86 -17.42 -13.68
CA LEU A 159 -38.47 -17.06 -13.95
C LEU A 159 -38.26 -16.66 -15.41
N TRP A 160 -38.92 -17.34 -16.37
CA TRP A 160 -38.91 -16.93 -17.77
C TRP A 160 -39.56 -15.55 -17.96
N SER A 161 -40.73 -15.31 -17.35
CA SER A 161 -41.36 -13.98 -17.36
C SER A 161 -40.48 -12.90 -16.71
N ALA A 162 -39.69 -13.26 -15.70
CA ALA A 162 -38.70 -12.35 -15.12
C ALA A 162 -37.63 -11.94 -16.14
N LEU A 163 -37.11 -12.91 -16.91
CA LEU A 163 -36.10 -12.67 -17.96
C LEU A 163 -36.65 -11.90 -19.16
N GLU A 164 -37.94 -12.07 -19.50
CA GLU A 164 -38.58 -11.25 -20.54
C GLU A 164 -38.63 -9.76 -20.17
N LEU A 165 -38.69 -9.44 -18.86
CA LEU A 165 -38.64 -8.07 -18.36
C LEU A 165 -37.22 -7.56 -18.13
N ASP A 166 -36.34 -8.41 -17.60
CA ASP A 166 -34.92 -8.09 -17.38
C ASP A 166 -34.03 -9.30 -17.72
N PRO A 167 -33.57 -9.43 -18.97
CA PRO A 167 -32.72 -10.54 -19.39
C PRO A 167 -31.30 -10.46 -18.82
N ASN A 168 -30.97 -9.38 -18.12
CA ASN A 168 -29.66 -9.12 -17.53
C ASN A 168 -29.66 -9.28 -16.02
N GLN A 169 -30.77 -9.72 -15.42
CA GLN A 169 -30.82 -10.02 -14.01
C GLN A 169 -30.03 -11.30 -13.71
N ASP A 170 -28.95 -11.17 -12.94
CA ASP A 170 -27.98 -12.25 -12.70
C ASP A 170 -28.64 -13.52 -12.15
N ASN A 171 -29.39 -13.35 -11.06
CA ASN A 171 -30.03 -14.45 -10.35
C ASN A 171 -31.03 -15.21 -11.22
N ALA A 172 -31.80 -14.52 -12.08
CA ALA A 172 -32.74 -15.20 -12.97
C ALA A 172 -32.03 -15.97 -14.05
N LEU A 173 -31.02 -15.37 -14.70
CA LEU A 173 -30.32 -15.98 -15.80
C LEU A 173 -29.54 -17.21 -15.33
N ASP A 174 -28.79 -17.08 -14.24
CA ASP A 174 -28.04 -18.18 -13.65
C ASP A 174 -28.99 -19.33 -13.30
N TRP A 175 -30.05 -19.07 -12.52
CA TRP A 175 -30.98 -20.10 -12.11
C TRP A 175 -31.71 -20.75 -13.31
N TYR A 176 -32.16 -19.98 -14.29
CA TYR A 176 -32.80 -20.51 -15.50
C TYR A 176 -31.84 -21.42 -16.27
N SER A 177 -30.60 -20.97 -16.46
CA SER A 177 -29.58 -21.74 -17.16
C SER A 177 -29.19 -23.04 -16.42
N VAL A 178 -29.17 -23.03 -15.08
CA VAL A 178 -28.93 -24.21 -14.24
C VAL A 178 -30.07 -25.23 -14.38
N ILE A 179 -31.34 -24.80 -14.36
CA ILE A 179 -32.49 -25.70 -14.58
C ILE A 179 -32.36 -26.44 -15.92
N HIS A 180 -31.97 -25.72 -16.98
CA HIS A 180 -31.78 -26.31 -18.30
C HIS A 180 -30.55 -27.23 -18.35
N HIS A 181 -29.47 -26.86 -17.68
CA HIS A 181 -28.28 -27.70 -17.55
C HIS A 181 -28.58 -29.02 -16.84
N GLU A 182 -29.35 -29.00 -15.74
CA GLU A 182 -29.74 -30.21 -15.01
C GLU A 182 -30.60 -31.16 -15.87
N ARG A 183 -31.42 -30.61 -16.77
CA ARG A 183 -32.31 -31.41 -17.63
C ARG A 183 -31.64 -31.99 -18.87
N GLY A 184 -30.71 -31.27 -19.47
CA GLY A 184 -30.15 -31.63 -20.78
C GLY A 184 -28.64 -31.45 -20.92
N GLY A 185 -27.94 -31.24 -19.80
CA GLY A 185 -26.51 -31.01 -19.77
C GLY A 185 -26.09 -29.73 -20.48
N LYS A 186 -24.84 -29.73 -20.94
CA LYS A 186 -24.20 -28.56 -21.54
C LYS A 186 -24.89 -28.01 -22.80
N PRO A 187 -25.40 -28.84 -23.74
CA PRO A 187 -26.12 -28.32 -24.90
C PRO A 187 -27.38 -27.53 -24.50
N ALA A 188 -28.17 -28.05 -23.56
CA ALA A 188 -29.39 -27.37 -23.09
C ALA A 188 -29.08 -26.06 -22.35
N TYR A 189 -27.96 -25.99 -21.62
CA TYR A 189 -27.46 -24.74 -21.03
C TYR A 189 -27.16 -23.68 -22.09
N ILE A 190 -26.44 -24.05 -23.15
CA ILE A 190 -26.11 -23.13 -24.25
C ILE A 190 -27.37 -22.71 -25.01
N ASP A 191 -28.29 -23.63 -25.26
CA ASP A 191 -29.57 -23.32 -25.90
C ASP A 191 -30.40 -22.34 -25.05
N ALA A 192 -30.41 -22.50 -23.73
CA ALA A 192 -31.09 -21.58 -22.82
C ALA A 192 -30.47 -20.17 -22.87
N LEU A 193 -29.14 -20.06 -22.78
CA LEU A 193 -28.45 -18.76 -22.93
C LEU A 193 -28.71 -18.13 -24.30
N THR A 194 -28.68 -18.92 -25.36
CA THR A 194 -28.95 -18.47 -26.73
C THR A 194 -30.40 -18.02 -26.91
N LYS A 195 -31.33 -18.64 -26.18
CA LYS A 195 -32.73 -18.22 -26.16
C LYS A 195 -32.87 -16.86 -25.46
N VAL A 196 -32.25 -16.68 -24.29
CA VAL A 196 -32.30 -15.40 -23.55
C VAL A 196 -31.55 -14.28 -24.29
N SER A 197 -30.44 -14.58 -24.98
CA SER A 197 -29.66 -13.58 -25.73
C SER A 197 -30.43 -12.91 -26.88
N LYS A 198 -31.56 -13.50 -27.31
CA LYS A 198 -32.46 -12.92 -28.33
C LYS A 198 -33.44 -11.89 -27.76
N LEU A 199 -33.57 -11.79 -26.44
CA LEU A 199 -34.41 -10.79 -25.79
C LEU A 199 -33.79 -9.40 -25.95
N SER A 200 -34.66 -8.38 -26.01
CA SER A 200 -34.23 -6.99 -26.20
C SER A 200 -33.33 -6.54 -25.05
N GLY A 201 -32.17 -5.96 -25.39
CA GLY A 201 -31.21 -5.45 -24.40
C GLY A 201 -30.41 -6.52 -23.65
N ALA A 202 -30.53 -7.81 -24.00
CA ALA A 202 -29.83 -8.91 -23.34
C ALA A 202 -28.32 -8.88 -23.63
N TRP A 203 -27.52 -8.34 -22.72
CA TRP A 203 -26.05 -8.38 -22.78
C TRP A 203 -25.47 -9.51 -21.92
N ARG A 204 -26.04 -9.80 -20.74
CA ARG A 204 -25.46 -10.78 -19.80
C ARG A 204 -25.37 -12.21 -20.38
N PRO A 205 -26.36 -12.72 -21.14
CA PRO A 205 -26.23 -14.03 -21.77
C PRO A 205 -25.03 -14.14 -22.73
N HIS A 206 -24.65 -13.04 -23.39
CA HIS A 206 -23.48 -13.02 -24.28
C HIS A 206 -22.16 -13.17 -23.51
N LEU A 207 -22.05 -12.65 -22.28
CA LEU A 207 -20.86 -12.90 -21.44
C LEU A 207 -20.66 -14.39 -21.15
N TRP A 208 -21.75 -15.09 -20.84
CA TRP A 208 -21.70 -16.52 -20.58
C TRP A 208 -21.43 -17.32 -21.86
N LEU A 209 -22.06 -16.96 -22.99
CA LEU A 209 -21.77 -17.58 -24.29
C LEU A 209 -20.31 -17.37 -24.73
N ALA A 210 -19.71 -16.22 -24.42
CA ALA A 210 -18.30 -15.96 -24.67
C ALA A 210 -17.41 -16.90 -23.85
N ARG A 211 -17.68 -17.02 -22.55
CA ARG A 211 -16.97 -17.97 -21.67
C ARG A 211 -17.06 -19.41 -22.19
N GLU A 212 -18.23 -19.83 -22.65
CA GLU A 212 -18.41 -21.15 -23.25
C GLU A 212 -17.61 -21.35 -24.53
N SER A 213 -17.49 -20.31 -25.34
CA SER A 213 -16.70 -20.35 -26.58
C SER A 213 -15.21 -20.41 -26.28
N LEU A 214 -14.76 -19.66 -25.26
CA LEU A 214 -13.40 -19.75 -24.74
C LEU A 214 -13.06 -21.14 -24.17
N GLU A 215 -13.99 -21.80 -23.48
CA GLU A 215 -13.79 -23.19 -23.02
C GLU A 215 -13.61 -24.18 -24.17
N ARG A 216 -14.24 -23.92 -25.33
CA ARG A 216 -14.07 -24.71 -26.56
C ARG A 216 -12.82 -24.34 -27.37
N GLY A 217 -12.15 -23.23 -27.04
CA GLY A 217 -11.03 -22.68 -27.80
C GLY A 217 -11.44 -21.78 -28.97
N ASP A 218 -12.73 -21.45 -29.09
CA ASP A 218 -13.28 -20.61 -30.15
C ASP A 218 -13.16 -19.12 -29.78
N LYS A 219 -11.93 -18.60 -29.84
CA LYS A 219 -11.63 -17.22 -29.43
C LYS A 219 -12.43 -16.18 -30.20
N ASP A 220 -12.50 -16.30 -31.53
CA ASP A 220 -13.15 -15.30 -32.38
C ASP A 220 -14.64 -15.16 -32.05
N VAL A 221 -15.31 -16.29 -31.77
CA VAL A 221 -16.72 -16.31 -31.34
C VAL A 221 -16.87 -15.62 -29.98
N ALA A 222 -15.95 -15.86 -29.05
CA ALA A 222 -15.98 -15.18 -27.75
C ALA A 222 -15.82 -13.66 -27.87
N ILE A 223 -14.90 -13.20 -28.74
CA ILE A 223 -14.72 -11.77 -29.02
C ILE A 223 -16.00 -11.16 -29.61
N SER A 224 -16.62 -11.80 -30.60
CA SER A 224 -17.92 -11.32 -31.14
C SER A 224 -19.02 -11.27 -30.08
N CYS A 225 -19.05 -12.22 -29.14
CA CYS A 225 -19.98 -12.15 -28.01
C CYS A 225 -19.68 -10.94 -27.09
N TYR A 226 -18.41 -10.62 -26.82
CA TYR A 226 -18.06 -9.42 -26.06
C TYR A 226 -18.40 -8.12 -26.80
N GLU A 227 -18.25 -8.07 -28.12
CA GLU A 227 -18.71 -6.94 -28.93
C GLU A 227 -20.23 -6.74 -28.79
N GLU A 228 -21.02 -7.81 -28.83
CA GLU A 228 -22.47 -7.75 -28.57
C GLU A 228 -22.79 -7.25 -27.16
N VAL A 229 -21.97 -7.58 -26.16
CA VAL A 229 -22.10 -7.02 -24.81
C VAL A 229 -21.95 -5.51 -24.86
N PHE A 230 -20.90 -4.97 -25.48
CA PHE A 230 -20.66 -3.52 -25.52
C PHE A 230 -21.66 -2.75 -26.39
N LEU A 231 -22.18 -3.36 -27.45
CA LEU A 231 -23.24 -2.78 -28.27
C LEU A 231 -24.55 -2.58 -27.47
N ARG A 232 -24.84 -3.50 -26.53
CA ARG A 232 -26.09 -3.52 -25.75
C ARG A 232 -25.94 -2.82 -24.40
N ALA A 233 -24.81 -3.02 -23.73
CA ALA A 233 -24.44 -2.38 -22.48
C ALA A 233 -23.66 -1.10 -22.77
N LYS A 234 -24.38 0.01 -23.03
CA LYS A 234 -23.76 1.31 -23.38
C LYS A 234 -22.70 1.79 -22.38
N ASN A 235 -22.87 1.46 -21.10
CA ASN A 235 -21.92 1.74 -20.02
C ASN A 235 -21.69 0.43 -19.23
N PRO A 236 -20.77 -0.46 -19.66
CA PRO A 236 -20.49 -1.68 -18.92
C PRO A 236 -19.99 -1.32 -17.51
N ASN A 237 -20.42 -2.07 -16.50
CA ASN A 237 -19.97 -1.84 -15.13
C ASN A 237 -18.67 -2.62 -14.84
N SER A 238 -18.14 -2.47 -13.62
CA SER A 238 -16.90 -3.14 -13.20
C SER A 238 -16.97 -4.65 -13.31
N GLN A 239 -18.11 -5.25 -12.99
CA GLN A 239 -18.33 -6.70 -13.06
C GLN A 239 -18.19 -7.23 -14.50
N VAL A 240 -18.74 -6.49 -15.49
CA VAL A 240 -18.62 -6.86 -16.90
C VAL A 240 -17.16 -6.89 -17.33
N LEU A 241 -16.41 -5.79 -17.12
CA LEU A 241 -15.01 -5.72 -17.53
C LEU A 241 -14.11 -6.68 -16.74
N GLN A 242 -14.41 -6.90 -15.46
CA GLN A 242 -13.70 -7.87 -14.63
C GLN A 242 -13.90 -9.30 -15.13
N GLN A 243 -15.12 -9.67 -15.52
CA GLN A 243 -15.41 -10.99 -16.08
C GLN A 243 -14.71 -11.19 -17.42
N ILE A 244 -14.83 -10.23 -18.34
CA ILE A 244 -14.18 -10.30 -19.66
C ILE A 244 -12.67 -10.46 -19.52
N SER A 245 -12.02 -9.59 -18.75
CA SER A 245 -10.57 -9.66 -18.51
C SER A 245 -10.15 -10.95 -17.80
N GLY A 246 -10.93 -11.43 -16.84
CA GLY A 246 -10.67 -12.68 -16.13
C GLY A 246 -10.78 -13.92 -17.02
N ASP A 247 -11.82 -13.99 -17.85
CA ASP A 247 -12.07 -15.10 -18.76
C ASP A 247 -10.97 -15.22 -19.83
N LEU A 248 -10.58 -14.08 -20.44
CA LEU A 248 -9.47 -14.03 -21.40
C LEU A 248 -8.13 -14.40 -20.74
N GLY A 249 -7.87 -13.87 -19.53
CA GLY A 249 -6.66 -14.17 -18.77
C GLY A 249 -6.52 -15.64 -18.38
N LEU A 250 -7.62 -16.29 -17.98
CA LEU A 250 -7.66 -17.73 -17.66
C LEU A 250 -7.28 -18.62 -18.85
N LYS A 251 -7.54 -18.15 -20.08
CA LYS A 251 -7.20 -18.85 -21.32
C LYS A 251 -5.88 -18.40 -21.95
N GLY A 252 -5.19 -17.42 -21.36
CA GLY A 252 -3.90 -16.91 -21.85
C GLY A 252 -4.02 -15.97 -23.05
N HIS A 253 -5.20 -15.41 -23.30
CA HIS A 253 -5.44 -14.43 -24.37
C HIS A 253 -5.10 -13.01 -23.90
N ILE A 254 -3.83 -12.79 -23.55
CA ILE A 254 -3.40 -11.58 -22.81
C ILE A 254 -3.50 -10.30 -23.64
N GLU A 255 -3.11 -10.35 -24.92
CA GLU A 255 -3.23 -9.20 -25.84
C GLU A 255 -4.70 -8.79 -26.04
N ASP A 256 -5.60 -9.78 -26.06
CA ASP A 256 -7.03 -9.54 -26.22
C ASP A 256 -7.63 -8.84 -24.98
N ILE A 257 -7.09 -9.06 -23.77
CA ILE A 257 -7.51 -8.29 -22.58
C ILE A 257 -7.34 -6.80 -22.83
N LEU A 258 -6.17 -6.38 -23.32
CA LEU A 258 -5.89 -4.97 -23.55
C LEU A 258 -6.76 -4.41 -24.68
N THR A 259 -6.89 -5.17 -25.76
CA THR A 259 -7.68 -4.75 -26.94
C THR A 259 -9.17 -4.57 -26.60
N VAL A 260 -9.73 -5.48 -25.80
CA VAL A 260 -11.17 -5.50 -25.50
C VAL A 260 -11.52 -4.61 -24.32
N VAL A 261 -10.68 -4.53 -23.28
CA VAL A 261 -11.06 -3.88 -22.00
C VAL A 261 -10.60 -2.44 -21.91
N VAL A 262 -9.41 -2.08 -22.41
CA VAL A 262 -8.87 -0.71 -22.30
C VAL A 262 -9.80 0.36 -22.92
N PRO A 263 -10.42 0.16 -24.09
CA PRO A 263 -11.32 1.17 -24.69
C PRO A 263 -12.54 1.52 -23.82
N HIS A 264 -12.92 0.63 -22.90
CA HIS A 264 -14.09 0.79 -22.04
C HIS A 264 -13.70 1.06 -20.58
N PHE A 265 -12.42 0.98 -20.21
CA PHE A 265 -11.97 1.14 -18.83
C PHE A 265 -11.85 2.61 -18.43
N ASN A 266 -12.78 3.02 -17.56
CA ASN A 266 -12.70 4.23 -16.75
C ASN A 266 -12.31 3.91 -15.29
N ILE A 267 -11.31 4.59 -14.73
CA ILE A 267 -10.80 4.33 -13.37
C ILE A 267 -11.86 4.60 -12.29
N GLU A 268 -12.55 5.74 -12.35
CA GLU A 268 -13.55 6.14 -11.35
C GLU A 268 -14.73 5.16 -11.31
N GLN A 269 -15.14 4.66 -12.47
CA GLN A 269 -16.26 3.74 -12.60
C GLN A 269 -15.90 2.28 -12.25
N HIS A 270 -14.71 1.83 -12.65
CA HIS A 270 -14.36 0.40 -12.60
C HIS A 270 -13.40 0.03 -11.47
N GLY A 271 -12.58 0.98 -11.06
CA GLY A 271 -11.67 0.87 -9.93
C GLY A 271 -10.58 -0.20 -10.06
N PHE A 272 -9.97 -0.51 -8.91
CA PHE A 272 -8.81 -1.38 -8.81
C PHE A 272 -9.05 -2.81 -9.27
N SER A 273 -10.27 -3.37 -9.15
CA SER A 273 -10.52 -4.76 -9.51
C SER A 273 -10.27 -5.06 -10.99
N VAL A 274 -10.70 -4.15 -11.88
CA VAL A 274 -10.44 -4.20 -13.32
C VAL A 274 -9.01 -3.75 -13.62
N GLY A 275 -8.56 -2.66 -12.97
CA GLY A 275 -7.19 -2.16 -13.11
C GLY A 275 -6.13 -3.22 -12.80
N ASN A 276 -6.34 -4.05 -11.78
CA ASN A 276 -5.47 -5.17 -11.39
C ASN A 276 -5.28 -6.20 -12.52
N ASN A 277 -6.34 -6.50 -13.28
CA ASN A 277 -6.22 -7.41 -14.42
C ASN A 277 -5.46 -6.76 -15.59
N LEU A 278 -5.63 -5.47 -15.80
CA LEU A 278 -4.88 -4.71 -16.80
C LEU A 278 -3.38 -4.59 -16.43
N ILE A 279 -3.06 -4.30 -15.16
CA ILE A 279 -1.67 -4.28 -14.65
C ILE A 279 -0.97 -5.61 -14.93
N LYS A 280 -1.61 -6.73 -14.57
CA LYS A 280 -1.09 -8.08 -14.86
C LYS A 280 -0.86 -8.30 -16.36
N ALA A 281 -1.80 -7.86 -17.20
CA ALA A 281 -1.69 -8.01 -18.65
C ALA A 281 -0.54 -7.18 -19.23
N PHE A 282 -0.36 -5.93 -18.77
CA PHE A 282 0.78 -5.10 -19.15
C PHE A 282 2.11 -5.73 -18.72
N ILE A 283 2.21 -6.26 -17.51
CA ILE A 283 3.42 -6.91 -16.99
C ILE A 283 3.81 -8.14 -17.82
N GLU A 284 2.88 -9.05 -18.11
CA GLU A 284 3.19 -10.27 -18.91
C GLU A 284 3.64 -9.92 -20.33
N LEU A 285 3.12 -8.83 -20.90
CA LEU A 285 3.54 -8.29 -22.19
C LEU A 285 4.78 -7.40 -22.11
N LYS A 286 5.43 -7.30 -20.94
CA LYS A 286 6.60 -6.45 -20.66
C LYS A 286 6.39 -4.97 -20.95
N ARG A 287 5.14 -4.50 -20.88
CA ARG A 287 4.74 -3.09 -21.03
C ARG A 287 4.77 -2.39 -19.66
N TYR A 288 5.92 -2.43 -18.98
CA TYR A 288 6.04 -2.02 -17.59
C TYR A 288 5.71 -0.54 -17.35
N GLN A 289 6.06 0.34 -18.30
CA GLN A 289 5.74 1.76 -18.18
C GLN A 289 4.23 2.02 -18.13
N GLU A 290 3.45 1.28 -18.92
CA GLU A 290 1.98 1.43 -18.91
C GLU A 290 1.36 0.84 -17.65
N ALA A 291 1.92 -0.26 -17.13
CA ALA A 291 1.54 -0.79 -15.83
C ALA A 291 1.81 0.23 -14.71
N LYS A 292 2.98 0.85 -14.70
CA LYS A 292 3.37 1.87 -13.72
C LYS A 292 2.44 3.09 -13.77
N SER A 293 2.19 3.63 -14.96
CA SER A 293 1.26 4.75 -15.13
C SER A 293 -0.17 4.41 -14.67
N LEU A 294 -0.63 3.18 -14.88
CA LEU A 294 -1.94 2.74 -14.38
C LEU A 294 -1.97 2.62 -12.85
N VAL A 295 -0.92 2.08 -12.22
CA VAL A 295 -0.79 2.02 -10.75
C VAL A 295 -0.80 3.43 -10.16
N GLU A 296 -0.05 4.36 -10.73
CA GLU A 296 -0.03 5.78 -10.31
C GLU A 296 -1.41 6.42 -10.45
N ALA A 297 -2.09 6.24 -11.58
CA ALA A 297 -3.44 6.77 -11.79
C ALA A 297 -4.48 6.20 -10.82
N LEU A 298 -4.31 4.94 -10.38
CA LEU A 298 -5.14 4.31 -9.35
C LEU A 298 -4.85 4.87 -7.95
N PHE A 299 -3.58 5.14 -7.60
CA PHE A 299 -3.22 5.81 -6.34
C PHE A 299 -3.85 7.21 -6.24
N MET A 300 -3.92 7.94 -7.36
CA MET A 300 -4.53 9.28 -7.41
C MET A 300 -6.03 9.30 -7.05
N GLN A 301 -6.71 8.15 -7.02
CA GLN A 301 -8.09 8.04 -6.55
C GLN A 301 -8.22 8.12 -5.02
N LYS A 302 -7.10 8.08 -4.28
CA LYS A 302 -7.04 8.22 -2.81
C LYS A 302 -7.96 7.23 -2.07
N ARG A 303 -8.09 6.02 -2.61
CA ARG A 303 -8.91 4.92 -2.09
C ARG A 303 -8.11 4.06 -1.12
N SER A 304 -8.45 4.11 0.16
CA SER A 304 -7.76 3.35 1.21
C SER A 304 -7.89 1.83 1.00
N ASP A 305 -9.04 1.36 0.53
CA ASP A 305 -9.32 -0.05 0.22
C ASP A 305 -8.45 -0.62 -0.91
N TRP A 306 -7.77 0.23 -1.69
CA TRP A 306 -6.88 -0.21 -2.78
C TRP A 306 -5.40 -0.18 -2.40
N LYS A 307 -5.05 0.47 -1.29
CA LYS A 307 -3.65 0.81 -0.95
C LYS A 307 -2.73 -0.40 -0.89
N GLU A 308 -3.14 -1.47 -0.23
CA GLU A 308 -2.33 -2.69 -0.08
C GLU A 308 -2.00 -3.32 -1.44
N GLY A 309 -3.01 -3.49 -2.29
CA GLY A 309 -2.84 -4.06 -3.62
C GLY A 309 -2.01 -3.18 -4.55
N LEU A 310 -2.14 -1.86 -4.45
CA LEU A 310 -1.34 -0.92 -5.22
C LEU A 310 0.12 -0.85 -4.76
N ASN A 311 0.37 -0.92 -3.45
CA ASN A 311 1.73 -1.02 -2.89
C ASN A 311 2.42 -2.29 -3.40
N TYR A 312 1.73 -3.43 -3.38
CA TYR A 312 2.25 -4.67 -3.95
C TYR A 312 2.69 -4.52 -5.42
N TRP A 313 1.85 -3.90 -6.25
CA TRP A 313 2.20 -3.70 -7.67
C TRP A 313 3.31 -2.68 -7.89
N SER A 314 3.37 -1.63 -7.07
CA SER A 314 4.47 -0.68 -7.11
C SER A 314 5.81 -1.38 -6.86
N ASP A 315 5.89 -2.18 -5.80
CA ASP A 315 7.10 -2.92 -5.43
C ASP A 315 7.51 -3.94 -6.51
N GLU A 316 6.52 -4.65 -7.08
CA GLU A 316 6.76 -5.62 -8.14
C GLU A 316 7.23 -4.96 -9.45
N LEU A 317 6.69 -3.79 -9.79
CA LEU A 317 7.14 -3.05 -10.97
C LEU A 317 8.54 -2.50 -10.79
N ASP A 318 8.86 -1.95 -9.62
CA ASP A 318 10.22 -1.49 -9.30
C ASP A 318 11.23 -2.64 -9.42
N ASN A 319 10.85 -3.88 -9.04
CA ASN A 319 11.66 -5.09 -9.25
C ASN A 319 11.89 -5.40 -10.73
N LEU A 320 10.83 -5.35 -11.53
CA LEU A 320 10.85 -5.76 -12.94
C LEU A 320 11.54 -4.74 -13.85
N MET A 321 11.53 -3.46 -13.45
CA MET A 321 12.08 -2.35 -14.23
C MET A 321 13.56 -2.09 -13.95
N MET A 322 14.09 -2.55 -12.82
CA MET A 322 15.50 -2.37 -12.45
C MET A 322 16.35 -3.56 -12.89
N ASP A 323 17.51 -3.28 -13.47
CA ASP A 323 18.48 -4.30 -13.89
C ASP A 323 19.43 -4.65 -12.73
N PHE A 324 18.94 -5.47 -11.79
CA PHE A 324 19.74 -5.96 -10.67
C PHE A 324 20.63 -7.13 -11.11
N GLY A 325 21.89 -7.13 -10.69
CA GLY A 325 22.85 -8.17 -11.02
C GLY A 325 24.27 -7.67 -11.21
N PRO A 326 25.18 -8.55 -11.69
CA PRO A 326 26.54 -8.19 -12.04
C PRO A 326 26.57 -7.13 -13.15
N VAL A 327 27.42 -6.12 -13.00
CA VAL A 327 27.64 -5.11 -14.03
C VAL A 327 28.54 -5.69 -15.12
N GLU A 328 28.01 -5.85 -16.34
CA GLU A 328 28.76 -6.40 -17.50
C GLU A 328 29.79 -5.42 -18.10
N ASP A 329 29.88 -4.20 -17.59
CA ASP A 329 30.65 -3.12 -18.21
C ASP A 329 32.16 -3.27 -18.02
N ASN A 330 32.93 -3.04 -19.10
CA ASN A 330 34.39 -3.24 -19.11
C ASN A 330 35.18 -2.00 -18.67
N GLU A 331 34.54 -0.84 -18.52
CA GLU A 331 35.17 0.39 -18.04
C GLU A 331 34.91 0.62 -16.55
N PRO A 332 35.92 0.99 -15.75
CA PRO A 332 35.74 1.23 -14.33
C PRO A 332 34.80 2.43 -14.12
N PRO A 333 33.70 2.27 -13.36
CA PRO A 333 32.69 3.31 -13.24
C PRO A 333 33.25 4.54 -12.50
N LYS A 334 32.86 5.74 -12.94
CA LYS A 334 33.31 7.01 -12.36
C LYS A 334 32.60 7.28 -11.04
N VAL A 335 33.28 7.05 -9.93
CA VAL A 335 32.79 7.37 -8.58
C VAL A 335 32.74 8.89 -8.40
N THR A 336 31.60 9.41 -7.94
CA THR A 336 31.45 10.80 -7.50
C THR A 336 31.30 10.84 -5.97
N LEU A 337 31.93 11.83 -5.33
CA LEU A 337 31.87 12.03 -3.89
C LEU A 337 30.86 13.12 -3.55
N MET A 338 29.87 12.80 -2.72
CA MET A 338 28.87 13.73 -2.23
C MET A 338 29.17 14.11 -0.77
N PRO A 339 29.66 15.33 -0.49
CA PRO A 339 29.90 15.79 0.86
C PRO A 339 28.60 16.25 1.54
N ILE A 340 28.34 15.73 2.73
CA ILE A 340 27.20 16.07 3.59
C ILE A 340 27.73 16.81 4.82
N THR A 341 27.55 18.13 4.86
CA THR A 341 28.14 19.03 5.86
C THR A 341 27.17 19.45 6.97
N LYS A 342 25.88 19.10 6.83
CA LYS A 342 24.83 19.38 7.82
C LYS A 342 23.84 18.21 7.81
N PRO A 343 23.00 18.07 8.84
CA PRO A 343 22.00 17.02 8.86
C PRO A 343 21.18 16.98 7.57
N ILE A 344 21.11 15.80 6.95
CA ILE A 344 20.59 15.61 5.60
C ILE A 344 19.10 15.95 5.49
N TRP A 345 18.38 15.83 6.61
CA TRP A 345 16.99 16.22 6.77
C TRP A 345 16.76 17.75 6.92
N LEU A 346 17.82 18.57 6.96
CA LEU A 346 17.70 20.03 6.80
C LEU A 346 17.79 20.47 5.33
N HIS A 347 18.14 19.57 4.41
CA HIS A 347 18.23 19.92 3.00
C HIS A 347 16.83 20.17 2.42
N LYS A 348 16.73 21.15 1.51
CA LYS A 348 15.48 21.67 0.92
C LYS A 348 14.50 22.35 1.90
N LEU A 349 14.90 22.54 3.16
CA LEU A 349 14.15 23.38 4.10
C LEU A 349 14.71 24.81 4.13
N ASN A 350 13.79 25.77 4.24
CA ASN A 350 14.11 27.20 4.37
C ASN A 350 14.20 27.60 5.85
N SER A 351 14.91 28.70 6.14
CA SER A 351 15.01 29.30 7.49
C SER A 351 15.63 28.38 8.57
N VAL A 352 16.58 27.53 8.18
CA VAL A 352 17.22 26.54 9.08
C VAL A 352 18.46 27.05 9.83
N ASP A 353 18.87 28.31 9.63
CA ASP A 353 20.17 28.83 10.09
C ASP A 353 20.37 28.75 11.62
N ASN A 354 19.28 28.77 12.40
CA ASN A 354 19.32 28.70 13.85
C ASN A 354 19.13 27.29 14.42
N ILE A 355 18.87 26.28 13.57
CA ILE A 355 18.62 24.91 14.05
C ILE A 355 19.91 24.29 14.59
N ILE A 356 21.00 24.44 13.85
CA ILE A 356 22.34 24.01 14.27
C ILE A 356 23.05 25.15 15.02
N PRO A 357 23.88 24.86 16.04
CA PRO A 357 24.70 25.88 16.68
C PRO A 357 25.62 26.60 15.69
N ALA A 358 25.79 27.91 15.90
CA ALA A 358 26.76 28.70 15.14
C ALA A 358 28.18 28.14 15.33
N LYS A 359 28.88 27.91 14.22
CA LYS A 359 30.26 27.41 14.21
C LYS A 359 31.26 28.56 14.30
N MET A 360 32.44 28.29 14.87
CA MET A 360 33.55 29.25 14.89
C MET A 360 34.06 29.51 13.47
N SER A 361 34.79 30.62 13.24
CA SER A 361 35.38 30.93 11.93
C SER A 361 36.37 29.88 11.41
N LYS A 362 36.98 29.12 12.33
CA LYS A 362 37.78 27.92 12.07
C LYS A 362 37.36 26.84 13.08
N PRO A 363 36.31 26.06 12.78
CA PRO A 363 35.88 24.99 13.67
C PRO A 363 36.87 23.83 13.59
N PHE A 364 36.89 22.99 14.62
CA PHE A 364 37.54 21.69 14.55
C PHE A 364 36.74 20.81 13.57
N THR A 365 37.42 20.20 12.61
CA THR A 365 36.82 19.52 11.45
C THR A 365 36.97 18.01 11.55
N ILE A 366 35.84 17.31 11.45
CA ILE A 366 35.73 15.85 11.50
C ILE A 366 35.26 15.36 10.14
N LEU A 367 36.02 14.48 9.50
CA LEU A 367 35.62 13.80 8.27
C LEU A 367 35.22 12.35 8.57
N THR A 368 34.15 11.87 7.96
CA THR A 368 33.79 10.45 7.96
C THR A 368 33.36 10.02 6.56
N THR A 369 33.25 8.72 6.34
CA THR A 369 32.86 8.11 5.06
C THR A 369 31.65 7.22 5.25
N SER A 370 31.02 6.81 4.15
CA SER A 370 30.18 5.60 4.21
C SER A 370 30.99 4.42 4.77
N GLY A 371 30.36 3.66 5.64
CA GLY A 371 30.93 2.47 6.24
C GLY A 371 31.26 1.42 5.20
N SER A 372 32.34 0.70 5.45
CA SER A 372 32.62 -0.56 4.77
C SER A 372 31.98 -1.72 5.54
N CYS A 373 31.78 -2.87 4.89
CA CYS A 373 31.17 -4.04 5.52
C CYS A 373 31.97 -5.31 5.24
N SER A 374 32.05 -6.23 6.20
CA SER A 374 32.47 -7.62 5.99
C SER A 374 31.21 -8.49 5.93
N LEU A 375 31.01 -9.21 4.83
CA LEU A 375 29.81 -10.02 4.58
C LEU A 375 30.12 -11.52 4.69
N LYS A 376 29.08 -12.34 4.99
CA LYS A 376 29.17 -13.81 4.94
C LYS A 376 29.55 -14.32 3.54
N GLU A 377 28.94 -13.73 2.52
CA GLU A 377 29.23 -13.99 1.12
C GLU A 377 29.79 -12.72 0.49
N ASN A 378 31.04 -12.80 0.02
CA ASN A 378 31.70 -11.71 -0.68
C ASN A 378 31.75 -12.02 -2.17
N HIS A 379 31.35 -11.04 -2.98
CA HIS A 379 31.52 -11.05 -4.42
C HIS A 379 32.71 -10.17 -4.79
N ASP A 380 33.58 -10.65 -5.68
CA ASP A 380 34.67 -9.84 -6.24
C ASP A 380 34.22 -8.98 -7.43
N GLU A 381 32.96 -9.13 -7.87
CA GLU A 381 32.34 -8.38 -8.95
C GLU A 381 31.52 -7.20 -8.43
N ILE A 382 31.32 -6.18 -9.27
CA ILE A 382 30.42 -5.05 -8.98
C ILE A 382 28.98 -5.50 -9.25
N ILE A 383 28.11 -5.37 -8.25
CA ILE A 383 26.71 -5.81 -8.32
C ILE A 383 25.80 -4.61 -8.04
N ILE A 384 24.79 -4.42 -8.89
CA ILE A 384 23.67 -3.51 -8.62
C ILE A 384 22.61 -4.27 -7.84
N GLN A 385 22.25 -3.75 -6.67
CA GLN A 385 21.25 -4.35 -5.79
C GLN A 385 20.44 -3.27 -5.07
N LYS A 386 19.30 -3.67 -4.52
CA LYS A 386 18.54 -2.81 -3.59
C LYS A 386 19.36 -2.53 -2.33
N THR A 387 19.10 -1.39 -1.70
CA THR A 387 19.57 -1.14 -0.34
C THR A 387 19.08 -2.26 0.57
N ASN A 388 20.02 -2.94 1.21
CA ASN A 388 19.82 -3.91 2.28
C ASN A 388 20.12 -3.26 3.64
N GLU A 389 19.92 -4.02 4.71
CA GLU A 389 20.13 -3.58 6.09
C GLU A 389 21.59 -3.18 6.35
N GLU A 390 22.56 -3.93 5.82
CA GLU A 390 23.99 -3.64 5.91
C GLU A 390 24.31 -2.29 5.27
N GLY A 391 23.80 -2.05 4.05
CA GLY A 391 23.96 -0.79 3.35
C GLY A 391 23.30 0.38 4.09
N SER A 392 22.12 0.14 4.69
CA SER A 392 21.43 1.13 5.52
C SER A 392 22.28 1.54 6.72
N ILE A 393 22.73 0.57 7.52
CA ILE A 393 23.57 0.83 8.70
C ILE A 393 24.88 1.51 8.32
N CYS A 394 25.56 1.05 7.26
CA CYS A 394 26.83 1.63 6.81
C CYS A 394 26.70 3.09 6.36
N ARG A 395 25.52 3.57 5.97
CA ARG A 395 25.30 5.00 5.64
C ARG A 395 24.65 5.78 6.77
N GLY A 396 23.62 5.22 7.39
CA GLY A 396 22.82 5.87 8.42
C GLY A 396 23.59 6.09 9.72
N VAL A 397 24.42 5.14 10.17
CA VAL A 397 25.16 5.30 11.44
C VAL A 397 26.20 6.43 11.37
N PRO A 398 27.04 6.53 10.32
CA PRO A 398 27.94 7.67 10.17
C PRO A 398 27.21 9.00 9.98
N LEU A 399 26.05 9.02 9.31
CA LEU A 399 25.19 10.22 9.24
C LEU A 399 24.70 10.64 10.62
N SER A 400 24.15 9.73 11.41
CA SER A 400 23.67 10.00 12.77
C SER A 400 24.78 10.49 13.70
N PHE A 401 26.01 9.98 13.52
CA PHE A 401 27.19 10.49 14.21
C PHE A 401 27.53 11.94 13.80
N CYS A 402 27.52 12.24 12.50
CA CYS A 402 27.71 13.61 12.03
C CYS A 402 26.60 14.56 12.52
N ASP A 403 25.35 14.09 12.55
CA ASP A 403 24.22 14.87 13.05
C ASP A 403 24.44 15.27 14.50
N LYS A 404 24.77 14.30 15.38
CA LYS A 404 25.02 14.56 16.79
C LYS A 404 26.14 15.59 16.99
N LEU A 405 27.28 15.44 16.31
CA LEU A 405 28.38 16.42 16.39
C LEU A 405 27.95 17.80 15.89
N ASN A 406 27.23 17.86 14.77
CA ASN A 406 26.80 19.12 14.17
C ASN A 406 25.74 19.83 15.01
N LEU A 407 24.88 19.10 15.74
CA LEU A 407 23.81 19.63 16.59
C LEU A 407 24.28 20.02 18.00
N GLU A 408 25.22 19.27 18.58
CA GLU A 408 25.54 19.37 20.01
C GLU A 408 26.92 19.99 20.29
N THR A 409 27.69 20.38 19.26
CA THR A 409 29.05 20.90 19.43
C THR A 409 29.35 22.11 18.54
N ASN A 410 30.46 22.80 18.85
CA ASN A 410 31.05 23.84 17.99
C ASN A 410 31.94 23.27 16.86
N GLY A 411 32.10 21.96 16.78
CA GLY A 411 32.83 21.26 15.72
C GLY A 411 32.00 21.14 14.44
N GLN A 412 32.69 20.84 13.33
CA GLN A 412 32.09 20.66 12.01
C GLN A 412 32.34 19.24 11.52
N ALA A 413 31.30 18.42 11.49
CA ALA A 413 31.38 17.06 10.98
C ALA A 413 30.87 17.00 9.53
N THR A 414 31.60 16.31 8.67
CA THR A 414 31.25 16.07 7.27
C THR A 414 31.33 14.59 6.96
N MET A 415 30.27 14.05 6.36
CA MET A 415 30.30 12.70 5.77
C MET A 415 30.50 12.80 4.26
N VAL A 416 31.34 11.94 3.71
CA VAL A 416 31.48 11.78 2.26
C VAL A 416 30.83 10.48 1.82
N VAL A 417 29.85 10.59 0.91
CA VAL A 417 29.11 9.46 0.36
C VAL A 417 29.52 9.24 -1.10
N PRO A 418 30.19 8.13 -1.43
CA PRO A 418 30.45 7.76 -2.81
C PRO A 418 29.17 7.28 -3.51
N PHE A 419 28.94 7.71 -4.75
CA PHE A 419 27.83 7.25 -5.58
C PHE A 419 28.19 7.20 -7.08
N PHE A 420 27.39 6.44 -7.83
CA PHE A 420 27.39 6.39 -9.28
C PHE A 420 26.08 6.99 -9.80
N ALA A 421 26.16 7.90 -10.78
CA ALA A 421 24.97 8.58 -11.32
C ALA A 421 23.90 7.61 -11.85
N ASN A 422 24.32 6.47 -12.43
CA ASN A 422 23.42 5.51 -13.06
C ASN A 422 23.14 4.26 -12.20
N ALA A 423 23.63 4.20 -10.96
CA ALA A 423 23.46 3.00 -10.10
C ALA A 423 23.14 3.29 -8.63
N GLY A 424 23.46 4.49 -8.11
CA GLY A 424 23.20 4.86 -6.71
C GLY A 424 24.43 4.81 -5.81
N PHE A 425 24.23 4.61 -4.50
CA PHE A 425 25.30 4.67 -3.51
C PHE A 425 26.26 3.48 -3.60
N VAL A 426 27.56 3.76 -3.44
CA VAL A 426 28.57 2.70 -3.39
C VAL A 426 28.58 2.05 -2.01
N PHE A 427 28.50 0.72 -1.98
CA PHE A 427 28.63 -0.10 -0.79
C PHE A 427 29.90 -0.96 -0.88
N CYS A 428 30.85 -0.73 0.04
CA CYS A 428 32.15 -1.39 0.00
C CYS A 428 32.18 -2.62 0.92
N ALA A 429 32.20 -3.82 0.33
CA ALA A 429 32.33 -5.10 1.04
C ALA A 429 33.78 -5.43 1.50
N LYS A 430 34.68 -4.44 1.41
CA LYS A 430 36.07 -4.54 1.86
C LYS A 430 36.37 -3.35 2.76
N ARG A 431 37.09 -3.63 3.86
CA ARG A 431 37.46 -2.62 4.85
C ARG A 431 38.31 -1.53 4.20
N HIS A 432 37.98 -0.27 4.50
CA HIS A 432 38.78 0.87 4.01
C HIS A 432 40.20 0.83 4.54
N GLU A 433 41.17 0.97 3.64
CA GLU A 433 42.59 1.08 3.96
C GLU A 433 42.94 2.49 4.46
N VAL A 434 43.92 2.56 5.36
CA VAL A 434 44.37 3.83 5.97
C VAL A 434 44.99 4.75 4.91
N ASP A 435 45.77 4.21 3.97
CA ASP A 435 46.39 5.00 2.90
C ASP A 435 45.37 5.66 1.97
N TRP A 436 44.23 4.99 1.72
CA TRP A 436 43.12 5.58 0.97
C TRP A 436 42.49 6.74 1.75
N ALA A 437 42.25 6.55 3.04
CA ALA A 437 41.69 7.56 3.91
C ALA A 437 42.58 8.82 4.00
N ILE A 438 43.90 8.65 4.08
CA ILE A 438 44.86 9.76 4.07
C ILE A 438 44.77 10.54 2.74
N LYS A 439 44.74 9.86 1.59
CA LYS A 439 44.56 10.52 0.28
C LYS A 439 43.25 11.29 0.18
N LEU A 440 42.18 10.80 0.79
CA LEU A 440 40.91 11.53 0.86
C LEU A 440 41.07 12.84 1.63
N THR A 441 41.85 12.86 2.71
CA THR A 441 42.11 14.09 3.49
C THR A 441 42.95 15.12 2.75
N GLU A 442 43.72 14.73 1.73
CA GLU A 442 44.42 15.69 0.85
C GLU A 442 43.42 16.48 -0.02
N GLN A 443 42.33 15.83 -0.44
CA GLN A 443 41.25 16.45 -1.22
C GLN A 443 40.25 17.19 -0.32
N MET A 444 40.03 16.68 0.89
CA MET A 444 39.14 17.23 1.89
C MET A 444 39.85 17.36 3.25
N PRO A 445 40.60 18.44 3.46
CA PRO A 445 41.37 18.63 4.70
C PRO A 445 40.48 18.59 5.95
N CYS A 446 40.92 17.85 6.96
CA CYS A 446 40.25 17.72 8.25
C CYS A 446 41.25 17.55 9.40
N ASP A 447 40.82 17.78 10.64
CA ASP A 447 41.64 17.56 11.84
C ASP A 447 41.65 16.08 12.25
N ILE A 448 40.53 15.38 12.08
CA ILE A 448 40.41 13.93 12.28
C ILE A 448 39.57 13.28 11.19
N ILE A 449 39.88 12.02 10.87
CA ILE A 449 39.06 11.16 10.02
C ILE A 449 38.57 9.93 10.79
N VAL A 450 37.29 9.63 10.68
CA VAL A 450 36.63 8.46 11.26
C VAL A 450 36.30 7.49 10.13
N LEU A 451 36.71 6.23 10.27
CA LEU A 451 36.47 5.16 9.30
C LEU A 451 35.53 4.10 9.91
N PRO A 452 34.25 4.11 9.53
CA PRO A 452 33.27 3.13 9.98
C PRO A 452 33.45 1.78 9.27
N HIS A 453 33.30 0.68 10.01
CA HIS A 453 33.25 -0.67 9.47
C HIS A 453 32.25 -1.55 10.20
N LEU A 454 31.38 -2.23 9.44
CA LEU A 454 30.41 -3.20 9.93
C LEU A 454 30.95 -4.63 9.69
N TYR A 455 30.92 -5.47 10.71
CA TYR A 455 31.16 -6.90 10.58
C TYR A 455 29.79 -7.60 10.63
N ALA A 456 29.30 -8.03 9.47
CA ALA A 456 28.01 -8.72 9.26
C ALA A 456 28.22 -10.17 8.78
N ASP A 457 29.42 -10.71 8.99
CA ASP A 457 29.84 -12.07 8.66
C ASP A 457 29.42 -13.11 9.73
N LEU A 458 28.89 -12.66 10.85
CA LEU A 458 28.44 -13.46 11.98
C LEU A 458 26.96 -13.20 12.32
N ASP A 459 26.37 -14.01 13.19
CA ASP A 459 24.97 -13.82 13.62
C ASP A 459 24.82 -12.63 14.59
N ILE A 460 25.88 -12.33 15.35
CA ILE A 460 26.01 -11.09 16.11
C ILE A 460 26.88 -10.14 15.30
N TRP A 461 26.32 -8.98 14.96
CA TRP A 461 27.01 -7.97 14.18
C TRP A 461 27.88 -7.11 15.09
N ARG A 462 28.94 -6.55 14.51
CA ARG A 462 29.81 -5.59 15.20
C ARG A 462 30.01 -4.35 14.37
N MET A 463 29.74 -3.17 14.94
CA MET A 463 30.05 -1.90 14.29
C MET A 463 31.26 -1.26 14.96
N GLU A 464 32.21 -0.81 14.15
CA GLU A 464 33.48 -0.23 14.57
C GLU A 464 33.67 1.17 13.99
N PHE A 465 34.08 2.12 14.82
CA PHE A 465 34.66 3.40 14.40
C PHE A 465 36.15 3.42 14.71
N ARG A 466 36.98 3.56 13.67
CA ARG A 466 38.43 3.83 13.81
C ARG A 466 38.71 5.30 13.57
N ILE A 467 39.48 5.92 14.46
CA ILE A 467 39.77 7.35 14.43
C ILE A 467 41.26 7.57 14.17
N PHE A 468 41.57 8.44 13.20
CA PHE A 468 42.93 8.78 12.78
C PHE A 468 43.14 10.30 12.73
N GLU A 469 44.36 10.74 13.02
CA GLU A 469 44.83 12.10 12.77
C GLU A 469 45.56 12.14 11.42
N PRO A 470 45.16 12.96 10.43
CA PRO A 470 45.81 12.96 9.12
C PRO A 470 47.29 13.39 9.15
N THR A 471 47.68 14.17 10.17
CA THR A 471 49.05 14.67 10.36
C THR A 471 50.01 13.60 10.89
N VAL A 472 49.48 12.56 11.56
CA VAL A 472 50.24 11.41 12.06
C VAL A 472 49.41 10.17 11.73
N PRO A 473 49.75 9.39 10.69
CA PRO A 473 48.92 8.29 10.17
C PRO A 473 48.93 7.05 11.08
N GLN A 474 48.84 7.26 12.39
CA GLN A 474 48.66 6.26 13.41
C GLN A 474 47.23 6.32 13.91
N GLN A 475 46.62 5.15 14.04
CA GLN A 475 45.30 5.00 14.64
C GLN A 475 45.33 5.51 16.10
N VAL A 476 44.47 6.46 16.43
CA VAL A 476 44.44 7.08 17.76
C VAL A 476 43.45 6.36 18.68
N LYS A 477 42.33 5.89 18.14
CA LYS A 477 41.29 5.19 18.90
C LYS A 477 40.46 4.25 18.03
N THR A 478 39.95 3.20 18.67
CA THR A 478 38.89 2.34 18.13
C THR A 478 37.76 2.29 19.15
N ILE A 479 36.52 2.39 18.67
CA ILE A 479 35.29 2.24 19.45
C ILE A 479 34.43 1.20 18.74
N THR A 480 33.91 0.23 19.49
CA THR A 480 33.17 -0.91 18.93
C THR A 480 31.98 -1.26 19.77
N VAL A 481 30.90 -1.68 19.12
CA VAL A 481 29.73 -2.28 19.75
C VAL A 481 29.33 -3.56 19.03
N GLU A 482 28.80 -4.52 19.77
CA GLU A 482 28.21 -5.76 19.24
C GLU A 482 26.70 -5.74 19.45
N PHE A 483 25.93 -6.27 18.50
CA PHE A 483 24.47 -6.25 18.55
C PHE A 483 23.83 -7.36 17.72
N ASN A 484 22.61 -7.74 18.10
CA ASN A 484 21.73 -8.52 17.23
C ASN A 484 21.15 -7.57 16.17
N PRO A 485 21.28 -7.85 14.86
CA PRO A 485 20.67 -7.02 13.81
C PRO A 485 19.16 -6.81 14.00
N GLU A 486 18.44 -7.78 14.59
CA GLU A 486 17.01 -7.63 14.88
C GLU A 486 16.69 -6.59 15.97
N GLN A 487 17.68 -6.20 16.80
CA GLN A 487 17.52 -5.24 17.90
C GLN A 487 18.75 -4.32 18.04
N PRO A 488 19.04 -3.44 17.05
CA PRO A 488 20.32 -2.75 17.01
C PRO A 488 20.32 -1.40 17.76
N SER A 489 19.15 -0.83 18.09
CA SER A 489 19.00 0.57 18.52
C SER A 489 19.93 1.00 19.66
N LEU A 490 19.92 0.28 20.79
CA LEU A 490 20.68 0.66 21.98
C LEU A 490 22.20 0.64 21.73
N ALA A 491 22.69 -0.40 21.04
CA ALA A 491 24.11 -0.55 20.73
C ALA A 491 24.59 0.51 19.73
N LEU A 492 23.82 0.77 18.68
CA LEU A 492 24.16 1.81 17.70
C LEU A 492 24.17 3.20 18.35
N LYS A 493 23.23 3.47 19.26
CA LYS A 493 23.23 4.71 20.03
C LYS A 493 24.47 4.83 20.92
N GLN A 494 24.82 3.75 21.62
CA GLN A 494 26.02 3.70 22.46
C GLN A 494 27.27 4.01 21.66
N LEU A 495 27.45 3.41 20.48
CA LEU A 495 28.60 3.68 19.61
C LEU A 495 28.73 5.17 19.27
N VAL A 496 27.62 5.80 18.87
CA VAL A 496 27.60 7.22 18.49
C VAL A 496 27.89 8.11 19.70
N ASP A 497 27.28 7.83 20.85
CA ASP A 497 27.49 8.60 22.07
C ASP A 497 28.95 8.49 22.56
N GLU A 498 29.52 7.29 22.59
CA GLU A 498 30.92 7.07 22.99
C GLU A 498 31.92 7.75 22.06
N ALA A 499 31.66 7.72 20.75
CA ALA A 499 32.50 8.41 19.77
C ALA A 499 32.46 9.92 19.91
N CYS A 500 31.27 10.50 20.10
CA CYS A 500 31.13 11.92 20.36
C CYS A 500 31.81 12.33 21.68
N LEU A 501 31.62 11.54 22.75
CA LEU A 501 32.23 11.79 24.05
C LEU A 501 33.76 11.83 23.93
N TYR A 502 34.35 10.80 23.32
CA TYR A 502 35.79 10.72 23.10
C TYR A 502 36.34 11.94 22.35
N ILE A 503 35.64 12.41 21.31
CA ILE A 503 36.04 13.58 20.53
C ILE A 503 35.99 14.86 21.38
N THR A 504 34.93 15.04 22.17
CA THR A 504 34.77 16.23 23.03
C THR A 504 35.75 16.27 24.20
N GLU A 505 36.20 15.11 24.71
CA GLU A 505 37.16 15.04 25.80
C GLU A 505 38.62 15.16 25.32
N SER A 506 38.92 14.62 24.13
CA SER A 506 40.29 14.51 23.64
C SER A 506 40.75 15.69 22.78
N TYR A 507 39.81 16.42 22.17
CA TYR A 507 40.12 17.52 21.24
C TYR A 507 39.49 18.84 21.67
N SER A 508 39.82 19.93 20.96
CA SER A 508 39.28 21.27 21.24
C SER A 508 37.83 21.47 20.76
N VAL A 509 36.99 20.44 20.90
CA VAL A 509 35.57 20.44 20.56
C VAL A 509 34.76 20.66 21.83
N LYS A 510 33.95 21.72 21.85
CA LYS A 510 33.11 22.08 23.00
C LYS A 510 31.65 21.82 22.71
N LEU A 511 30.91 21.41 23.73
CA LEU A 511 29.46 21.35 23.68
C LEU A 511 28.88 22.73 23.35
N ALA A 512 27.87 22.73 22.50
CA ALA A 512 27.12 23.91 22.11
C ALA A 512 25.63 23.59 22.16
N ASN A 513 24.83 24.57 22.61
CA ASN A 513 23.39 24.38 22.72
C ASN A 513 22.73 24.64 21.36
N GLY A 514 22.31 23.57 20.68
CA GLY A 514 21.41 23.65 19.53
C GLY A 514 19.94 23.84 19.94
N LEU A 515 19.08 24.20 18.99
CA LEU A 515 17.63 24.25 19.23
C LEU A 515 17.00 22.85 19.30
N VAL A 516 17.60 21.90 18.57
CA VAL A 516 17.26 20.48 18.61
C VAL A 516 18.49 19.66 18.97
N SER A 517 18.26 18.48 19.53
CA SER A 517 19.30 17.62 20.08
C SER A 517 19.02 16.18 19.68
N ALA A 518 20.06 15.38 19.45
CA ALA A 518 19.89 13.95 19.17
C ALA A 518 19.28 13.22 20.39
N SER A 519 19.31 13.84 21.58
CA SER A 519 18.61 13.35 22.77
C SER A 519 17.07 13.36 22.65
N GLN A 520 16.50 13.98 21.62
CA GLN A 520 15.06 13.90 21.33
C GLN A 520 14.64 12.54 20.76
N ILE A 521 15.61 11.75 20.27
CA ILE A 521 15.36 10.41 19.74
C ILE A 521 15.34 9.41 20.90
N THR A 522 14.25 8.67 21.06
CA THR A 522 14.16 7.62 22.08
C THR A 522 15.22 6.54 21.82
N PRO A 523 15.96 6.07 22.85
CA PRO A 523 17.02 5.10 22.65
C PRO A 523 16.60 3.81 21.94
N ASP A 524 15.39 3.31 22.23
CA ASP A 524 14.84 2.10 21.60
C ASP A 524 14.49 2.29 20.12
N LEU A 525 14.31 3.53 19.67
CA LEU A 525 13.99 3.89 18.29
C LEU A 525 15.19 4.42 17.49
N PHE A 526 16.40 4.39 18.06
CA PHE A 526 17.58 4.96 17.41
C PHE A 526 17.93 4.29 16.07
N ALA A 527 17.68 2.98 15.91
CA ALA A 527 17.85 2.31 14.63
C ALA A 527 16.89 2.85 13.55
N HIS A 528 15.66 3.19 13.92
CA HIS A 528 14.73 3.80 12.99
C HIS A 528 15.16 5.22 12.58
N TYR A 529 15.80 5.97 13.48
CA TYR A 529 16.44 7.25 13.13
C TYR A 529 17.59 7.07 12.14
N VAL A 530 18.42 6.03 12.33
CA VAL A 530 19.49 5.64 11.40
C VAL A 530 18.93 5.33 10.00
N ASP A 531 17.88 4.52 9.91
CA ASP A 531 17.21 4.20 8.65
C ASP A 531 16.56 5.43 8.00
N ALA A 532 15.92 6.29 8.79
CA ALA A 532 15.30 7.53 8.31
C ALA A 532 16.35 8.49 7.75
N ASN A 533 17.56 8.53 8.32
CA ASN A 533 18.69 9.29 7.81
C ASN A 533 19.15 8.79 6.44
N GLU A 534 19.23 7.47 6.27
CA GLU A 534 19.54 6.86 4.98
C GLU A 534 18.45 7.14 3.93
N SER A 535 17.19 7.06 4.33
CA SER A 535 16.06 7.41 3.45
C SER A 535 16.14 8.88 3.01
N CYS A 536 16.43 9.80 3.95
CA CYS A 536 16.61 11.22 3.64
C CYS A 536 17.82 11.48 2.72
N LEU A 537 18.86 10.65 2.80
CA LEU A 537 20.02 10.67 1.90
C LEU A 537 19.63 10.23 0.48
N ALA A 538 18.89 9.13 0.34
CA ALA A 538 18.38 8.65 -0.96
C ALA A 538 17.52 9.71 -1.65
N LEU A 539 16.58 10.33 -0.93
CA LEU A 539 15.75 11.43 -1.45
C LEU A 539 16.59 12.65 -1.87
N SER A 540 17.71 12.89 -1.18
CA SER A 540 18.62 13.98 -1.53
C SER A 540 19.43 13.67 -2.78
N LEU A 541 19.79 12.41 -3.02
CA LEU A 541 20.40 11.97 -4.27
C LEU A 541 19.44 12.16 -5.44
N ALA A 542 18.18 11.72 -5.29
CA ALA A 542 17.12 11.89 -6.28
C ALA A 542 16.96 13.37 -6.68
N CYS A 543 17.03 14.32 -5.74
CA CYS A 543 16.97 15.75 -6.04
C CYS A 543 18.08 16.30 -6.93
N ASN A 544 19.18 15.56 -7.09
CA ASN A 544 20.38 16.00 -7.82
C ASN A 544 20.62 15.20 -9.11
N ILE A 545 19.66 14.36 -9.52
CA ILE A 545 19.70 13.57 -10.76
C ILE A 545 18.49 13.97 -11.63
N GLU A 546 18.68 14.00 -12.95
CA GLU A 546 17.67 14.50 -13.91
C GLU A 546 16.35 13.69 -13.88
N ASP A 547 16.43 12.38 -13.66
CA ASP A 547 15.29 11.50 -13.40
C ASP A 547 15.36 10.93 -11.98
N GLY A 548 15.33 11.81 -10.98
CA GLY A 548 15.51 11.44 -9.58
C GLY A 548 14.55 10.37 -9.08
N ALA A 549 13.29 10.40 -9.54
CA ALA A 549 12.26 9.45 -9.11
C ALA A 549 12.62 8.01 -9.50
N SER A 550 13.31 7.80 -10.64
CA SER A 550 13.74 6.47 -11.08
C SER A 550 14.84 5.86 -10.20
N THR A 551 15.49 6.66 -9.36
CA THR A 551 16.56 6.20 -8.46
C THR A 551 16.04 5.67 -7.12
N LEU A 552 14.74 5.85 -6.84
CA LEU A 552 14.11 5.47 -5.59
C LEU A 552 13.34 4.15 -5.76
N TYR A 553 13.37 3.34 -4.72
CA TYR A 553 12.60 2.11 -4.61
C TYR A 553 11.57 2.25 -3.49
N GLY A 554 10.32 1.84 -3.73
CA GLY A 554 9.31 1.82 -2.66
C GLY A 554 9.05 3.18 -2.05
N GLU A 555 9.00 4.23 -2.87
CA GLU A 555 8.96 5.62 -2.44
C GLU A 555 7.84 5.94 -1.42
N ARG A 556 6.65 5.37 -1.62
CA ARG A 556 5.53 5.50 -0.65
C ARG A 556 5.86 4.88 0.71
N HIS A 557 6.61 3.78 0.75
CA HIS A 557 7.05 3.15 2.00
C HIS A 557 8.02 4.04 2.77
N ILE A 558 8.88 4.81 2.07
CA ILE A 558 9.76 5.80 2.71
C ILE A 558 8.91 6.83 3.45
N PHE A 559 7.90 7.40 2.79
CA PHE A 559 7.05 8.43 3.39
C PHE A 559 6.13 7.89 4.49
N ASP A 560 5.53 6.72 4.30
CA ASP A 560 4.71 6.06 5.33
C ASP A 560 5.56 5.78 6.58
N ARG A 561 6.82 5.34 6.43
CA ARG A 561 7.75 5.11 7.55
C ARG A 561 8.12 6.40 8.28
N LEU A 562 8.46 7.47 7.55
CA LEU A 562 8.78 8.77 8.16
C LEU A 562 7.56 9.36 8.89
N LEU A 563 6.35 9.16 8.34
CA LEU A 563 5.11 9.56 9.00
C LEU A 563 4.86 8.75 10.27
N ALA A 564 5.06 7.43 10.23
CA ALA A 564 4.93 6.57 11.41
C ALA A 564 5.88 7.01 12.53
N LEU A 565 7.15 7.32 12.21
CA LEU A 565 8.11 7.80 13.21
C LEU A 565 7.71 9.14 13.83
N ALA A 566 7.19 10.08 13.03
CA ALA A 566 6.69 11.34 13.57
C ALA A 566 5.44 11.16 14.45
N LEU A 567 4.61 10.14 14.18
CA LEU A 567 3.46 9.79 15.03
C LEU A 567 3.87 9.07 16.32
N GLU A 568 4.86 8.18 16.25
CA GLU A 568 5.37 7.42 17.39
C GLU A 568 6.21 8.27 18.35
N GLU A 569 6.94 9.27 17.83
CA GLU A 569 7.75 10.21 18.61
C GLU A 569 7.21 11.66 18.53
N PRO A 570 6.05 11.97 19.15
CA PRO A 570 5.41 13.27 19.02
C PRO A 570 6.25 14.45 19.55
N ASN A 571 7.23 14.18 20.40
CA ASN A 571 8.15 15.18 20.97
C ASN A 571 9.43 15.37 20.14
N SER A 572 9.63 14.61 19.07
CA SER A 572 10.82 14.70 18.21
C SER A 572 10.60 15.72 17.10
N ASP A 573 11.17 16.92 17.28
CA ASP A 573 11.20 17.95 16.24
C ASP A 573 12.05 17.47 15.03
N ILE A 574 13.02 16.59 15.28
CA ILE A 574 13.84 15.94 14.24
C ILE A 574 12.96 15.09 13.31
N HIS A 575 12.13 14.19 13.82
CA HIS A 575 11.30 13.32 12.97
C HIS A 575 10.27 14.11 12.14
N LYS A 576 9.71 15.16 12.72
CA LYS A 576 8.85 16.12 11.99
C LYS A 576 9.60 16.80 10.84
N MET A 577 10.83 17.26 11.07
CA MET A 577 11.67 17.87 10.04
C MET A 577 12.10 16.86 8.97
N MET A 578 12.42 15.62 9.33
CA MET A 578 12.72 14.54 8.38
C MET A 578 11.55 14.30 7.43
N LEU A 579 10.34 14.18 7.98
CA LEU A 579 9.12 13.98 7.19
C LEU A 579 8.85 15.15 6.25
N ILE A 580 8.87 16.40 6.73
CA ILE A 580 8.56 17.54 5.86
C ILE A 580 9.67 17.81 4.83
N SER A 581 10.94 17.55 5.18
CA SER A 581 12.07 17.60 4.24
C SER A 581 11.93 16.55 3.15
N ALA A 582 11.46 15.36 3.48
CA ALA A 582 11.18 14.31 2.50
C ALA A 582 10.11 14.74 1.50
N MET A 583 9.04 15.40 1.96
CA MET A 583 7.99 15.95 1.09
C MET A 583 8.51 17.10 0.21
N ALA A 584 9.34 17.99 0.77
CA ALA A 584 9.98 19.07 0.01
C ALA A 584 10.89 18.52 -1.10
N LYS A 585 11.63 17.43 -0.81
CA LYS A 585 12.46 16.72 -1.79
C LYS A 585 11.60 16.06 -2.86
N ASN A 586 10.52 15.38 -2.48
CA ASN A 586 9.56 14.75 -3.40
C ASN A 586 9.04 15.71 -4.47
N LYS A 587 8.58 16.87 -4.04
CA LYS A 587 8.16 17.95 -4.94
C LYS A 587 9.30 18.46 -5.81
N ALA A 588 10.53 18.54 -5.27
CA ALA A 588 11.68 19.10 -5.98
C ALA A 588 12.20 18.23 -7.14
N TYR A 589 12.04 16.90 -7.08
CA TYR A 589 12.32 16.00 -8.21
C TYR A 589 11.06 15.66 -9.03
N SER A 590 10.02 16.51 -8.94
CA SER A 590 8.81 16.44 -9.78
C SER A 590 7.95 15.19 -9.60
N SER A 591 8.00 14.53 -8.45
CA SER A 591 6.99 13.55 -8.06
C SER A 591 5.76 14.24 -7.45
N ASP A 592 4.58 13.67 -7.68
CA ASP A 592 3.30 14.13 -7.12
C ASP A 592 2.88 13.40 -5.82
N ILE A 593 3.63 12.40 -5.36
CA ILE A 593 3.28 11.58 -4.18
C ILE A 593 3.08 12.42 -2.92
N TYR A 594 3.82 13.52 -2.74
CA TYR A 594 3.66 14.42 -1.59
C TYR A 594 2.21 14.92 -1.43
N GLN A 595 1.44 15.05 -2.52
CA GLN A 595 0.03 15.46 -2.49
C GLN A 595 -0.89 14.45 -1.78
N GLU A 596 -0.49 13.18 -1.72
CA GLU A 596 -1.22 12.13 -1.01
C GLU A 596 -1.18 12.33 0.52
N TYR A 597 -0.15 13.03 1.03
CA TYR A 597 0.13 13.18 2.45
C TYR A 597 -0.39 14.48 3.06
N GLU A 598 -0.88 15.43 2.26
CA GLU A 598 -1.25 16.79 2.70
C GLU A 598 -2.17 16.79 3.94
N LYS A 599 -3.31 16.08 3.87
CA LYS A 599 -4.28 16.05 4.99
C LYS A 599 -3.70 15.40 6.25
N LYS A 600 -2.86 14.37 6.09
CA LYS A 600 -2.20 13.67 7.21
C LYS A 600 -1.22 14.59 7.90
N LEU A 601 -0.42 15.35 7.14
CA LEU A 601 0.55 16.30 7.66
C LEU A 601 -0.12 17.50 8.34
N GLN A 602 -1.18 18.06 7.73
CA GLN A 602 -1.97 19.12 8.35
C GLN A 602 -2.52 18.69 9.71
N LYS A 603 -3.07 17.47 9.80
CA LYS A 603 -3.56 16.90 11.06
C LYS A 603 -2.43 16.70 12.07
N LEU A 604 -1.33 16.06 11.65
CA LEU A 604 -0.15 15.81 12.48
C LEU A 604 0.37 17.09 13.15
N PHE A 605 0.60 18.15 12.35
CA PHE A 605 1.16 19.41 12.85
C PHE A 605 0.16 20.29 13.60
N LYS A 606 -1.15 20.00 13.48
CA LYS A 606 -2.17 20.58 14.35
C LYS A 606 -2.23 19.90 15.72
N GLU A 607 -2.03 18.59 15.76
CA GLU A 607 -2.10 17.79 16.99
C GLU A 607 -0.81 17.81 17.82
N GLN A 608 0.35 17.93 17.16
CA GLN A 608 1.66 17.87 17.82
C GLN A 608 2.32 19.23 17.92
N THR A 609 2.79 19.59 19.12
CA THR A 609 3.51 20.84 19.37
C THR A 609 4.99 20.72 19.00
N SER A 610 5.60 21.82 18.57
CA SER A 610 7.06 21.92 18.31
C SER A 610 7.58 23.22 18.94
N THR A 611 8.90 23.36 19.09
CA THR A 611 9.48 24.63 19.55
C THR A 611 9.15 25.77 18.59
N SER A 612 9.00 27.02 19.07
CA SER A 612 8.49 28.15 18.25
C SER A 612 9.29 28.38 16.95
N MET A 613 10.61 28.19 17.00
CA MET A 613 11.48 28.32 15.84
C MET A 613 11.30 27.14 14.87
N VAL A 614 11.19 25.90 15.37
CA VAL A 614 10.94 24.72 14.53
C VAL A 614 9.56 24.82 13.88
N SER A 615 8.52 25.22 14.63
CA SER A 615 7.18 25.47 14.08
C SER A 615 7.22 26.45 12.91
N THR A 616 8.09 27.48 12.97
CA THR A 616 8.27 28.42 11.86
C THR A 616 8.86 27.73 10.63
N VAL A 617 9.88 26.88 10.79
CA VAL A 617 10.48 26.10 9.70
C VAL A 617 9.45 25.14 9.09
N LEU A 618 8.72 24.39 9.93
CA LEU A 618 7.69 23.44 9.48
C LEU A 618 6.56 24.14 8.73
N ASN A 619 6.07 25.28 9.24
CA ASN A 619 5.00 26.06 8.60
C ASN A 619 5.45 26.67 7.26
N ASN A 620 6.67 27.20 7.19
CA ASN A 620 7.22 27.71 5.93
C ASN A 620 7.34 26.58 4.90
N ALA A 621 7.85 25.42 5.30
CA ALA A 621 7.97 24.26 4.42
C ALA A 621 6.60 23.75 3.93
N LEU A 622 5.59 23.66 4.81
CA LEU A 622 4.22 23.31 4.40
C LEU A 622 3.66 24.30 3.38
N GLY A 623 3.88 25.60 3.58
CA GLY A 623 3.45 26.65 2.66
C GLY A 623 4.16 26.57 1.30
N ASP A 624 5.45 26.23 1.30
CA ASP A 624 6.24 26.03 0.07
C ASP A 624 5.80 24.77 -0.69
N ILE A 625 5.39 23.71 0.02
CA ILE A 625 4.96 22.44 -0.57
C ILE A 625 3.52 22.52 -1.10
N TYR A 626 2.56 22.96 -0.28
CA TYR A 626 1.11 22.89 -0.55
C TYR A 626 0.44 24.24 -0.82
N GLY A 627 1.13 25.36 -0.63
CA GLY A 627 0.57 26.70 -0.77
C GLY A 627 0.13 27.32 0.56
N ARG A 628 0.07 28.66 0.64
CA ARG A 628 -0.13 29.40 1.90
C ARG A 628 -1.53 29.23 2.51
N GLU A 629 -2.55 28.91 1.73
CA GLU A 629 -3.91 28.65 2.23
C GLU A 629 -4.00 27.35 3.04
N ALA A 630 -3.09 26.40 2.81
CA ALA A 630 -2.97 25.19 3.62
C ALA A 630 -2.42 25.48 5.04
N CYS A 631 -1.70 26.60 5.24
CA CYS A 631 -1.09 26.98 6.51
C CYS A 631 -2.05 27.65 7.50
N SER A 632 -3.15 28.25 7.04
CA SER A 632 -4.04 29.07 7.89
C SER A 632 -4.87 28.26 8.91
N LEU A 633 -4.73 26.94 8.94
CA LEU A 633 -5.42 26.03 9.87
C LEU A 633 -4.61 25.63 11.12
N ILE A 634 -3.38 26.16 11.27
CA ILE A 634 -2.44 25.78 12.35
C ILE A 634 -2.26 26.89 13.42
N ILE A 635 -2.81 28.09 13.21
CA ILE A 635 -2.60 29.26 14.08
C ILE A 635 -3.76 29.52 15.09
N GLU A 636 -4.77 28.65 15.16
CA GLU A 636 -5.80 28.75 16.23
C GLU A 636 -5.48 27.92 17.47
#